data_AF-A0A8M1MS52-F1
#
_entry.id   AF-A0A8M1MS52-F1
#
_cell.length_a   1.000
_cell.length_b   1.000
_cell.length_c   1.000
_cell.angle_alpha   90.00
_cell.angle_beta   90.00
_cell.angle_gamma   90.00
#
_symmetry.space_group_name_H-M   'P 1'
#
loop_
_entity.id
_entity.type
_entity.pdbx_description
1 polymer ?
#
loop_
_entity_poly.entity_id
_entity_poly.type
_entity_poly.pdbx_seq_one_letter_code
_entity_poly.pdbx_strand_id
1 'polypeptide(L)'
;MLILNKTAGVFSKPSRRKTDEFLRSFNFHPGKLFLHKLVLGIETSCDDTAAAVVDETGNVLGEAIHSQTEVHLKTGGIVPPVAQQLHRENIRRIVQEALSASKVSPSELSAITTTVKPGLALSLGVGLSFNLKLVDQLKKPFILIHHMEAHALTIRLLNKVGFPFLVLLISGGHCLLALVRGVSDFLLLGKSLDIAPGDMLDKVII
;
A
#
# COMPACT_ATOMS: atom_id res chain seq x y z
N MET A 1 -23.65 -5.30 46.64
CA MET A 1 -22.86 -4.95 47.83
C MET A 1 -21.40 -5.27 47.50
N LEU A 2 -20.47 -4.38 47.16
CA LEU A 2 -20.34 -2.91 46.98
C LEU A 2 -19.78 -2.68 45.54
N ILE A 3 -20.13 -1.71 44.69
CA ILE A 3 -20.18 -0.23 44.72
C ILE A 3 -18.80 0.48 44.81
N LEU A 4 -18.43 1.08 43.66
CA LEU A 4 -17.63 2.30 43.37
C LEU A 4 -16.10 2.27 43.61
N ASN A 5 -15.25 2.76 42.69
CA ASN A 5 -15.25 4.15 42.20
C ASN A 5 -14.62 4.38 40.81
N LYS A 6 -15.21 5.35 40.10
CA LYS A 6 -14.67 6.07 38.93
C LYS A 6 -13.48 6.94 39.34
N THR A 7 -12.44 6.99 38.51
CA THR A 7 -11.68 8.23 38.27
C THR A 7 -11.51 8.41 36.77
N ALA A 8 -12.15 9.48 36.28
CA ALA A 8 -12.01 9.99 34.93
C ALA A 8 -10.65 10.71 34.81
N GLY A 9 -9.76 10.17 33.98
CA GLY A 9 -8.57 10.86 33.49
C GLY A 9 -8.85 11.35 32.06
N VAL A 10 -9.09 12.64 31.93
CA VAL A 10 -9.40 13.35 30.69
C VAL A 10 -8.18 13.36 29.77
N PHE A 11 -8.15 12.51 28.74
CA PHE A 11 -7.39 12.78 27.52
C PHE A 11 -8.33 13.46 26.53
N SER A 12 -8.19 14.77 26.43
CA SER A 12 -8.93 15.62 25.50
C SER A 12 -8.72 15.15 24.05
N LYS A 13 -9.82 14.83 23.35
CA LYS A 13 -9.86 14.76 21.88
C LYS A 13 -9.18 16.02 21.31
N PRO A 14 -8.28 15.90 20.31
CA PRO A 14 -7.76 17.08 19.64
C PRO A 14 -8.94 17.79 18.94
N SER A 15 -9.03 19.10 19.18
CA SER A 15 -10.01 19.99 18.55
C SER A 15 -9.91 19.91 17.03
N ARG A 16 -11.06 19.72 16.35
CA ARG A 16 -11.23 19.77 14.88
C ARG A 16 -10.57 21.00 14.22
N ARG A 17 -10.32 22.08 14.97
CA ARG A 17 -9.62 23.27 14.46
C ARG A 17 -8.14 23.04 14.12
N LYS A 18 -7.42 22.18 14.84
CA LYS A 18 -5.98 21.96 14.58
C LYS A 18 -5.72 21.12 13.33
N THR A 19 -6.65 20.25 12.95
CA THR A 19 -6.61 19.50 11.70
C THR A 19 -6.92 20.37 10.49
N ASP A 20 -7.86 21.32 10.64
CA ASP A 20 -8.21 22.26 9.57
C ASP A 20 -7.10 23.30 9.30
N GLU A 21 -6.33 23.67 10.33
CA GLU A 21 -5.18 24.58 10.19
C GLU A 21 -4.00 23.92 9.48
N PHE A 22 -3.77 22.63 9.71
CA PHE A 22 -2.75 21.83 9.01
C PHE A 22 -3.08 21.73 7.51
N LEU A 23 -4.36 21.51 7.18
CA LEU A 23 -4.84 21.43 5.80
C LEU A 23 -4.81 22.77 5.04
N ARG A 24 -4.82 23.90 5.76
CA ARG A 24 -4.76 25.26 5.17
C ARG A 24 -3.35 25.75 4.86
N SER A 25 -2.30 25.04 5.29
CA SER A 25 -0.90 25.43 5.01
C SER A 25 -0.42 25.05 3.59
N PHE A 26 -1.24 24.32 2.83
CA PHE A 26 -0.93 23.93 1.45
C PHE A 26 -1.28 25.06 0.47
N ASN A 27 -0.27 25.85 0.11
CA ASN A 27 -0.37 26.86 -0.95
C ASN A 27 -0.58 26.18 -2.32
N PHE A 28 -1.81 26.27 -2.81
CA PHE A 28 -2.20 25.82 -4.15
C PHE A 28 -1.62 26.77 -5.20
N HIS A 29 -0.62 26.30 -5.96
CA HIS A 29 -0.09 27.04 -7.11
C HIS A 29 -0.98 26.74 -8.33
N PRO A 30 -1.55 27.74 -9.01
CA PRO A 30 -2.41 27.51 -10.16
C PRO A 30 -1.55 27.23 -11.40
N GLY A 31 -1.22 25.96 -11.61
CA GLY A 31 -0.58 25.46 -12.83
C GLY A 31 -1.32 24.23 -13.33
N LYS A 32 -1.89 24.32 -14.55
CA LYS A 32 -2.69 23.30 -15.27
C LYS A 32 -3.89 22.73 -14.49
N LEU A 33 -5.10 22.99 -14.99
CA LEU A 33 -6.34 22.41 -14.49
C LEU A 33 -6.39 20.93 -14.86
N PHE A 34 -5.79 20.05 -14.06
CA PHE A 34 -6.06 18.62 -14.15
C PHE A 34 -7.39 18.33 -13.45
N LEU A 35 -8.35 17.82 -14.22
CA LEU A 35 -9.64 17.39 -13.68
C LEU A 35 -9.53 16.16 -12.77
N HIS A 36 -8.41 15.44 -12.80
CA HIS A 36 -8.23 14.13 -12.18
C HIS A 36 -7.10 14.11 -11.15
N LYS A 37 -7.32 13.44 -10.01
CA LYS A 37 -6.33 13.26 -8.94
C LYS A 37 -5.47 12.06 -9.25
N LEU A 38 -4.17 12.31 -9.43
CA LEU A 38 -3.19 11.27 -9.77
C LEU A 38 -2.43 10.81 -8.53
N VAL A 39 -2.31 9.50 -8.35
CA VAL A 39 -1.64 8.89 -7.21
C VAL A 39 -0.54 7.95 -7.68
N LEU A 40 0.67 8.11 -7.13
CA LEU A 40 1.76 7.16 -7.30
C LEU A 40 1.74 6.15 -6.15
N GLY A 41 1.53 4.88 -6.45
CA GLY A 41 1.65 3.77 -5.50
C GLY A 41 2.94 2.99 -5.67
N ILE A 42 3.56 2.58 -4.55
CA ILE A 42 4.79 1.79 -4.51
C ILE A 42 4.61 0.59 -3.58
N GLU A 43 5.00 -0.58 -4.06
CA GLU A 43 4.84 -1.88 -3.40
C GLU A 43 6.18 -2.61 -3.32
N THR A 44 6.57 -2.99 -2.10
CA THR A 44 7.83 -3.69 -1.76
C THR A 44 7.66 -4.61 -0.54
N SER A 45 6.49 -5.22 -0.37
CA SER A 45 6.16 -6.02 0.82
C SER A 45 6.87 -7.36 0.87
N CYS A 46 7.24 -7.95 -0.28
CA CYS A 46 7.84 -9.28 -0.34
C CYS A 46 9.06 -9.32 -1.29
N ASP A 47 8.88 -9.84 -2.50
CA ASP A 47 9.90 -10.10 -3.51
C ASP A 47 9.64 -9.37 -4.85
N ASP A 48 8.53 -8.67 -4.99
CA ASP A 48 8.25 -7.81 -6.14
C ASP A 48 8.48 -6.33 -5.79
N THR A 49 9.22 -5.63 -6.65
CA THR A 49 9.30 -4.16 -6.63
C THR A 49 8.34 -3.62 -7.68
N ALA A 50 7.27 -2.95 -7.26
CA ALA A 50 6.28 -2.42 -8.19
C ALA A 50 5.98 -0.94 -7.93
N ALA A 51 5.64 -0.23 -9.00
CA ALA A 51 5.10 1.13 -8.93
C ALA A 51 4.02 1.33 -9.99
N ALA A 52 3.00 2.12 -9.67
CA ALA A 52 1.94 2.47 -10.60
C ALA A 52 1.41 3.89 -10.37
N VAL A 53 1.02 4.56 -11.45
CA VAL A 53 0.28 5.83 -11.42
C VAL A 53 -1.18 5.56 -11.77
N VAL A 54 -2.08 5.92 -10.85
CA VAL A 54 -3.51 5.64 -10.96
C VAL A 54 -4.31 6.94 -10.82
N ASP A 55 -5.37 7.10 -11.62
CA ASP A 55 -6.32 8.21 -11.48
C ASP A 55 -7.46 7.88 -10.49
N GLU A 56 -8.30 8.86 -10.13
CA GLU A 56 -9.38 8.65 -9.17
C GLU A 56 -10.55 7.81 -9.70
N THR A 57 -10.58 7.54 -11.01
CA THR A 57 -11.57 6.64 -11.62
C THR A 57 -11.12 5.18 -11.60
N GLY A 58 -9.86 4.94 -11.23
CA GLY A 58 -9.25 3.62 -11.13
C GLY A 58 -8.45 3.20 -12.36
N ASN A 59 -8.19 4.10 -13.31
CA ASN A 59 -7.37 3.76 -14.48
C ASN A 59 -5.89 3.75 -14.09
N VAL A 60 -5.19 2.68 -14.47
CA VAL A 60 -3.74 2.60 -14.40
C VAL A 60 -3.16 3.31 -15.62
N LEU A 61 -2.52 4.47 -15.41
CA LEU A 61 -1.93 5.27 -16.48
C LEU A 61 -0.54 4.75 -16.88
N GLY A 62 0.19 4.19 -15.92
CA GLY A 62 1.48 3.56 -16.16
C GLY A 62 1.92 2.76 -14.94
N GLU A 63 2.54 1.61 -15.19
CA GLU A 63 3.03 0.72 -14.15
C GLU A 63 4.35 0.08 -14.57
N ALA A 64 5.13 -0.36 -13.59
CA ALA A 64 6.34 -1.15 -13.80
C ALA A 64 6.52 -2.10 -12.63
N ILE A 65 7.02 -3.30 -12.93
CA ILE A 65 7.25 -4.37 -11.97
C ILE A 65 8.61 -5.00 -12.24
N HIS A 66 9.38 -5.23 -11.18
CA HIS A 66 10.54 -6.10 -11.18
C HIS A 66 10.34 -7.22 -10.17
N SER A 67 10.22 -8.44 -10.69
CA SER A 67 10.06 -9.63 -9.87
C SER A 67 11.40 -10.30 -9.57
N GLN A 68 11.58 -10.75 -8.33
CA GLN A 68 12.78 -11.43 -7.86
C GLN A 68 12.63 -12.97 -7.90
N THR A 69 11.55 -13.51 -8.49
CA THR A 69 11.25 -14.94 -8.51
C THR A 69 12.43 -15.79 -8.96
N GLU A 70 13.12 -15.44 -10.05
CA GLU A 70 14.26 -16.23 -10.55
C GLU A 70 15.43 -16.33 -9.54
N VAL A 71 15.64 -15.29 -8.73
CA VAL A 71 16.69 -15.28 -7.70
C VAL A 71 16.27 -16.16 -6.53
N HIS A 72 15.01 -16.08 -6.12
CA HIS A 72 14.49 -16.82 -4.99
C HIS A 72 14.27 -18.31 -5.29
N LEU A 73 13.95 -18.67 -6.54
CA LEU A 73 13.95 -20.07 -6.99
C LEU A 73 15.33 -20.72 -6.83
N LYS A 74 16.41 -20.01 -7.14
CA LYS A 74 17.79 -20.54 -6.98
C LYS A 74 18.20 -20.71 -5.51
N THR A 75 17.55 -20.02 -4.59
CA THR A 75 17.85 -20.06 -3.15
C THR A 75 16.88 -20.92 -2.35
N GLY A 76 15.90 -21.56 -3.01
CA GLY A 76 14.91 -22.41 -2.36
C GLY A 76 13.84 -21.65 -1.58
N GLY A 77 13.66 -20.36 -1.88
CA GLY A 77 12.67 -19.50 -1.23
C GLY A 77 13.15 -18.06 -1.04
N ILE A 78 12.30 -17.26 -0.39
CA ILE A 78 12.58 -15.84 -0.18
C ILE A 78 13.59 -15.66 0.95
N VAL A 79 14.76 -15.10 0.63
CA VAL A 79 15.83 -14.76 1.58
C VAL A 79 15.73 -13.26 1.89
N PRO A 80 15.27 -12.83 3.09
CA PRO A 80 14.90 -11.43 3.32
C PRO A 80 16.01 -10.38 3.10
N PRO A 81 17.28 -10.63 3.46
CA PRO A 81 18.37 -9.70 3.13
C PRO A 81 18.61 -9.55 1.62
N VAL A 82 18.46 -10.63 0.85
CA VAL A 82 18.58 -10.60 -0.62
C VAL A 82 17.43 -9.80 -1.21
N ALA A 83 16.20 -10.04 -0.75
CA ALA A 83 15.03 -9.31 -1.22
C ALA A 83 15.15 -7.80 -0.96
N GLN A 84 15.59 -7.43 0.25
CA GLN A 84 15.89 -6.03 0.59
C GLN A 84 16.89 -5.40 -0.37
N GLN A 85 17.99 -6.09 -0.68
CA GLN A 85 19.00 -5.56 -1.58
C GLN A 85 18.46 -5.35 -2.99
N LEU A 86 17.74 -6.33 -3.53
CA LEU A 86 17.13 -6.23 -4.85
C LEU A 86 16.09 -5.11 -4.95
N HIS A 87 15.30 -4.87 -3.89
CA HIS A 87 14.44 -3.68 -3.83
C HIS A 87 15.25 -2.38 -3.90
N ARG A 88 16.36 -2.25 -3.16
CA ARG A 88 17.17 -1.02 -3.16
C ARG A 88 17.77 -0.74 -4.54
N GLU A 89 18.20 -1.78 -5.23
CA GLU A 89 18.80 -1.69 -6.56
C GLU A 89 17.76 -1.28 -7.63
N ASN A 90 16.50 -1.72 -7.48
CA ASN A 90 15.48 -1.56 -8.53
C ASN A 90 14.47 -0.43 -8.29
N ILE A 91 14.18 -0.03 -7.05
CA ILE A 91 13.05 0.86 -6.73
C ILE A 91 13.08 2.18 -7.50
N ARG A 92 14.26 2.80 -7.65
CA ARG A 92 14.39 4.06 -8.38
C ARG A 92 14.04 3.88 -9.87
N ARG A 93 14.56 2.83 -10.50
CA ARG A 93 14.32 2.50 -11.90
C ARG A 93 12.83 2.24 -12.13
N ILE A 94 12.22 1.40 -11.29
CA ILE A 94 10.80 1.04 -11.38
C ILE A 94 9.88 2.25 -11.25
N VAL A 95 10.14 3.14 -10.31
CA VAL A 95 9.35 4.38 -10.16
C VAL A 95 9.50 5.29 -11.38
N GLN A 96 10.71 5.40 -11.94
CA GLN A 96 10.95 6.19 -13.15
C GLN A 96 10.25 5.59 -14.38
N GLU A 97 10.24 4.26 -14.51
CA GLU A 97 9.55 3.55 -15.59
C GLU A 97 8.03 3.75 -15.50
N ALA A 98 7.43 3.59 -14.32
CA ALA A 98 6.00 3.82 -14.12
C ALA A 98 5.58 5.27 -14.45
N LEU A 99 6.36 6.26 -14.01
CA LEU A 99 6.12 7.67 -14.34
C LEU A 99 6.26 7.92 -15.84
N SER A 100 7.30 7.37 -16.48
CA SER A 100 7.53 7.52 -17.92
C SER A 100 6.40 6.89 -18.74
N ALA A 101 5.96 5.68 -18.36
CA ALA A 101 4.84 4.99 -18.99
C ALA A 101 3.54 5.80 -18.86
N SER A 102 3.31 6.42 -17.70
CA SER A 102 2.13 7.25 -17.47
C SER A 102 2.14 8.60 -18.20
N LYS A 103 3.31 9.05 -18.67
CA LYS A 103 3.54 10.40 -19.22
C LYS A 103 3.16 11.54 -18.25
N VAL A 104 3.14 11.25 -16.94
CA VAL A 104 2.82 12.20 -15.88
C VAL A 104 4.11 12.76 -15.29
N SER A 105 4.18 14.08 -15.17
CA SER A 105 5.25 14.74 -14.44
C SER A 105 5.08 14.50 -12.93
N PRO A 106 6.17 14.28 -12.16
CA PRO A 106 6.10 14.18 -10.69
C PRO A 106 5.38 15.36 -10.01
N SER A 107 5.41 16.55 -10.62
CA SER A 107 4.71 17.74 -10.12
C SER A 107 3.18 17.64 -10.21
N GLU A 108 2.65 16.80 -11.10
CA GLU A 108 1.22 16.61 -11.36
C GLU A 108 0.60 15.57 -10.39
N LEU A 109 1.42 14.82 -9.67
CA LEU A 109 0.95 13.90 -8.63
C LEU A 109 0.21 14.64 -7.52
N SER A 110 -0.92 14.11 -7.11
CA SER A 110 -1.74 14.59 -5.99
C SER A 110 -1.35 13.94 -4.66
N ALA A 111 -0.88 12.70 -4.69
CA ALA A 111 -0.37 12.00 -3.51
C ALA A 111 0.62 10.90 -3.91
N ILE A 112 1.41 10.48 -2.92
CA ILE A 112 2.35 9.36 -3.02
C ILE A 112 1.95 8.34 -1.95
N THR A 113 2.01 7.06 -2.27
CA THR A 113 1.59 5.99 -1.37
C THR A 113 2.59 4.84 -1.34
N THR A 114 2.59 4.10 -0.24
CA THR A 114 3.46 2.95 -0.06
C THR A 114 2.85 1.92 0.87
N THR A 115 3.04 0.65 0.51
CA THR A 115 2.72 -0.47 1.39
C THR A 115 3.64 -0.49 2.60
N VAL A 116 3.06 -0.50 3.80
CA VAL A 116 3.80 -0.54 5.07
C VAL A 116 3.51 -1.76 5.93
N LYS A 117 2.51 -2.58 5.57
CA LYS A 117 2.17 -3.84 6.24
C LYS A 117 1.07 -4.60 5.50
N PRO A 118 0.89 -5.90 5.77
CA PRO A 118 1.93 -6.82 6.25
C PRO A 118 3.03 -7.00 5.18
N GLY A 119 4.11 -7.68 5.54
CA GLY A 119 5.22 -7.95 4.64
C GLY A 119 6.54 -8.15 5.39
N LEU A 120 7.60 -8.43 4.64
CA LEU A 120 8.96 -8.53 5.16
C LEU A 120 9.44 -7.16 5.62
N ALA A 121 9.75 -7.03 6.92
CA ALA A 121 10.13 -5.75 7.52
C ALA A 121 11.33 -5.08 6.80
N LEU A 122 12.31 -5.88 6.35
CA LEU A 122 13.47 -5.40 5.62
C LEU A 122 13.10 -4.83 4.24
N SER A 123 12.15 -5.46 3.53
CA SER A 123 11.64 -5.02 2.23
C SER A 123 10.76 -3.77 2.35
N LEU A 124 9.80 -3.78 3.28
CA LEU A 124 8.92 -2.63 3.58
C LEU A 124 9.73 -1.37 3.93
N GLY A 125 10.82 -1.53 4.68
CA GLY A 125 11.72 -0.44 5.03
C GLY A 125 12.37 0.25 3.82
N VAL A 126 12.57 -0.46 2.71
CA VAL A 126 13.12 0.12 1.47
C VAL A 126 12.09 1.03 0.82
N GLY A 127 10.87 0.54 0.60
CA GLY A 127 9.76 1.31 0.02
C GLY A 127 9.46 2.57 0.84
N LEU A 128 9.37 2.43 2.16
CA LEU A 128 9.11 3.56 3.06
C LEU A 128 10.24 4.59 3.01
N SER A 129 11.50 4.17 3.11
CA SER A 129 12.66 5.07 3.09
C SER A 129 12.78 5.83 1.76
N PHE A 130 12.51 5.16 0.64
CA PHE A 130 12.48 5.79 -0.68
C PHE A 130 11.38 6.85 -0.77
N ASN A 131 10.17 6.51 -0.31
CA ASN A 131 9.03 7.42 -0.40
C ASN A 131 9.13 8.63 0.50
N LEU A 132 9.70 8.50 1.70
CA LEU A 132 9.96 9.65 2.56
C LEU A 132 10.89 10.67 1.88
N LYS A 133 11.91 10.21 1.14
CA LYS A 133 12.78 11.09 0.35
C LYS A 133 12.01 11.74 -0.81
N LEU A 134 11.17 10.98 -1.51
CA LEU A 134 10.38 11.49 -2.62
C LEU A 134 9.35 12.53 -2.16
N VAL A 135 8.70 12.29 -1.02
CA VAL A 135 7.78 13.23 -0.37
C VAL A 135 8.52 14.49 0.07
N ASP A 136 9.73 14.36 0.62
CA ASP A 136 10.53 15.53 0.98
C ASP A 136 10.92 16.37 -0.25
N GLN A 137 11.18 15.74 -1.39
CA GLN A 137 11.50 16.43 -2.65
C GLN A 137 10.28 17.08 -3.31
N LEU A 138 9.16 16.35 -3.41
CA LEU A 138 7.98 16.78 -4.16
C LEU A 138 6.94 17.53 -3.32
N LYS A 139 7.09 17.50 -1.98
CA LYS A 139 6.18 18.09 -0.99
C LYS A 139 4.71 17.66 -1.19
N LYS A 140 4.51 16.40 -1.58
CA LYS A 140 3.17 15.82 -1.81
C LYS A 140 2.66 15.11 -0.55
N PRO A 141 1.33 15.04 -0.35
CA PRO A 141 0.73 14.19 0.66
C PRO A 141 1.22 12.73 0.55
N PHE A 142 1.46 12.11 1.71
CA PHE A 142 1.91 10.74 1.82
C PHE A 142 0.85 9.87 2.48
N ILE A 143 0.48 8.75 1.86
CA ILE A 143 -0.56 7.83 2.35
C ILE A 143 0.05 6.44 2.58
N LEU A 144 -0.15 5.92 3.78
CA LEU A 144 0.30 4.58 4.15
C LEU A 144 -0.75 3.54 3.73
N ILE A 145 -0.29 2.48 3.05
CA ILE A 145 -1.17 1.45 2.51
C ILE A 145 -0.99 0.13 3.27
N HIS A 146 -2.10 -0.53 3.56
CA HIS A 146 -2.13 -1.90 4.02
C HIS A 146 -2.28 -2.84 2.83
N HIS A 147 -1.31 -3.73 2.61
CA HIS A 147 -1.20 -4.65 1.48
C HIS A 147 -2.50 -5.45 1.26
N MET A 148 -3.03 -6.08 2.32
CA MET A 148 -4.27 -6.86 2.19
C MET A 148 -5.53 -6.01 1.95
N GLU A 149 -5.56 -4.76 2.41
CA GLU A 149 -6.68 -3.86 2.13
C GLU A 149 -6.63 -3.42 0.66
N ALA A 150 -5.44 -3.15 0.13
CA ALA A 150 -5.23 -2.88 -1.29
C ALA A 150 -5.69 -4.06 -2.15
N HIS A 151 -5.27 -5.30 -1.82
CA HIS A 151 -5.72 -6.51 -2.51
C HIS A 151 -7.25 -6.68 -2.48
N ALA A 152 -7.89 -6.42 -1.34
CA ALA A 152 -9.34 -6.52 -1.22
C ALA A 152 -10.08 -5.51 -2.11
N LEU A 153 -9.49 -4.35 -2.38
CA LEU A 153 -10.09 -3.29 -3.17
C LEU A 153 -9.81 -3.43 -4.68
N THR A 154 -8.88 -4.28 -5.10
CA THR A 154 -8.55 -4.48 -6.53
C THR A 154 -9.77 -4.88 -7.36
N ILE A 155 -10.71 -5.67 -6.81
CA ILE A 155 -11.94 -6.03 -7.52
C ILE A 155 -12.76 -4.81 -7.93
N ARG A 156 -12.66 -3.70 -7.19
CA ARG A 156 -13.35 -2.44 -7.48
C ARG A 156 -12.72 -1.64 -8.62
N LEU A 157 -11.47 -1.94 -8.99
CA LEU A 157 -10.83 -1.39 -10.19
C LEU A 157 -11.37 -2.08 -11.45
N LEU A 158 -11.69 -3.38 -11.35
CA LEU A 158 -12.16 -4.18 -12.48
C LEU A 158 -13.68 -4.13 -12.64
N ASN A 159 -14.40 -4.09 -11.52
CA ASN A 159 -15.86 -4.21 -11.48
C ASN A 159 -16.47 -3.18 -10.52
N LYS A 160 -17.67 -2.71 -10.84
CA LYS A 160 -18.43 -1.81 -9.95
C LYS A 160 -19.07 -2.61 -8.81
N VAL A 161 -18.27 -2.97 -7.80
CA VAL A 161 -18.74 -3.65 -6.58
C VAL A 161 -19.05 -2.61 -5.50
N GLY A 162 -20.29 -2.59 -5.01
CA GLY A 162 -20.72 -1.76 -3.88
C GLY A 162 -20.28 -2.33 -2.53
N PHE A 163 -20.21 -1.48 -1.50
CA PHE A 163 -20.08 -1.97 -0.12
C PHE A 163 -21.46 -2.32 0.47
N PRO A 164 -21.56 -3.27 1.42
CA PRO A 164 -20.50 -4.18 1.83
C PRO A 164 -20.35 -5.36 0.86
N PHE A 165 -19.16 -5.97 0.82
CA PHE A 165 -18.93 -7.23 0.08
C PHE A 165 -18.01 -8.17 0.85
N LEU A 166 -18.13 -9.47 0.58
CA LEU A 166 -17.26 -10.49 1.15
C LEU A 166 -16.05 -10.70 0.23
N VAL A 167 -14.85 -10.84 0.80
CA VAL A 167 -13.63 -11.14 0.07
C VAL A 167 -12.90 -12.32 0.68
N LEU A 168 -12.45 -13.23 -0.18
CA LEU A 168 -11.51 -14.31 0.14
C LEU A 168 -10.18 -13.96 -0.53
N LEU A 169 -9.17 -13.63 0.27
CA LEU A 169 -7.83 -13.35 -0.22
C LEU A 169 -6.95 -14.57 0.03
N ILE A 170 -6.41 -15.13 -1.04
CA ILE A 170 -5.51 -16.28 -1.03
C ILE A 170 -4.25 -15.88 -1.82
N SER A 171 -3.09 -16.01 -1.18
CA SER A 171 -1.77 -15.79 -1.78
C SER A 171 -0.76 -16.79 -1.23
N GLY A 172 0.52 -16.64 -1.62
CA GLY A 172 1.64 -17.39 -1.03
C GLY A 172 1.69 -17.26 0.49
N GLY A 173 1.53 -16.04 1.02
CA GLY A 173 1.67 -15.76 2.46
C GLY A 173 0.38 -15.56 3.23
N HIS A 174 -0.79 -15.52 2.58
CA HIS A 174 -2.05 -15.15 3.24
C HIS A 174 -3.23 -16.01 2.78
N CYS A 175 -4.10 -16.35 3.73
CA CYS A 175 -5.44 -16.88 3.46
C CYS A 175 -6.40 -16.25 4.45
N LEU A 176 -7.28 -15.37 3.98
CA LEU A 176 -8.20 -14.64 4.85
C LEU A 176 -9.55 -14.40 4.21
N LEU A 177 -10.59 -14.50 5.04
CA LEU A 177 -11.97 -14.18 4.72
C LEU A 177 -12.36 -12.92 5.48
N ALA A 178 -12.79 -11.89 4.78
CA ALA A 178 -13.16 -10.62 5.40
C ALA A 178 -14.43 -10.02 4.79
N LEU A 179 -15.23 -9.35 5.60
CA LEU A 179 -16.31 -8.47 5.17
C LEU A 179 -15.77 -7.05 5.00
N VAL A 180 -15.79 -6.55 3.77
CA VAL A 180 -15.37 -5.19 3.43
C VAL A 180 -16.58 -4.27 3.51
N ARG A 181 -16.61 -3.37 4.49
CA ARG A 181 -17.70 -2.41 4.71
C ARG A 181 -17.41 -1.02 4.15
N GLY A 182 -16.14 -0.72 3.89
CA GLY A 182 -15.68 0.54 3.32
C GLY A 182 -14.22 0.47 2.92
N VAL A 183 -13.67 1.59 2.41
CA VAL A 183 -12.28 1.68 1.91
C VAL A 183 -11.24 1.39 2.99
N SER A 184 -11.55 1.63 4.26
CA SER A 184 -10.67 1.35 5.41
C SER A 184 -11.43 0.67 6.55
N ASP A 185 -12.55 0.01 6.24
CA ASP A 185 -13.38 -0.68 7.22
C ASP A 185 -13.56 -2.15 6.82
N PHE A 186 -12.77 -3.00 7.47
CA PHE A 186 -12.66 -4.43 7.21
C PHE A 186 -12.95 -5.21 8.49
N LEU A 187 -13.85 -6.19 8.41
CA LEU A 187 -14.11 -7.15 9.47
C LEU A 187 -13.53 -8.50 9.07
N LEU A 188 -12.44 -8.92 9.71
CA LEU A 188 -11.87 -10.25 9.53
C LEU A 188 -12.81 -11.30 10.11
N LEU A 189 -13.25 -12.24 9.27
CA LEU A 189 -14.15 -13.34 9.64
C LEU A 189 -13.38 -14.65 9.87
N GLY A 190 -12.27 -14.84 9.16
CA GLY A 190 -11.42 -16.01 9.32
C GLY A 190 -10.07 -15.84 8.63
N LYS A 191 -9.08 -16.61 9.06
CA LYS A 191 -7.77 -16.72 8.41
C LYS A 191 -7.23 -18.14 8.59
N SER A 192 -6.26 -18.54 7.76
CA SER A 192 -5.49 -19.75 8.02
C SER A 192 -4.83 -19.69 9.41
N LEU A 193 -4.74 -20.85 10.06
CA LEU A 193 -4.12 -20.98 11.38
C LEU A 193 -2.61 -21.24 11.28
N ASP A 194 -2.17 -21.79 10.17
CA ASP A 194 -0.82 -22.26 9.90
C ASP A 194 -0.31 -21.72 8.55
N ILE A 195 -0.17 -22.57 7.54
CA ILE A 195 0.35 -22.23 6.23
C ILE A 195 -0.77 -21.70 5.33
N ALA A 196 -0.46 -20.68 4.54
CA ALA A 196 -1.37 -20.28 3.49
C ALA A 196 -1.39 -21.34 2.37
N PRO A 197 -2.50 -21.51 1.63
CA PRO A 197 -2.59 -22.48 0.54
C PRO A 197 -1.49 -22.31 -0.51
N GLY A 198 -1.07 -21.07 -0.81
CA GLY A 198 0.03 -20.83 -1.76
C GLY A 198 1.36 -21.41 -1.27
N ASP A 199 1.80 -21.07 -0.06
CA ASP A 199 3.02 -21.65 0.55
C ASP A 199 2.94 -23.18 0.71
N MET A 200 1.75 -23.74 0.96
CA MET A 200 1.56 -25.19 0.93
C MET A 200 1.85 -25.76 -0.46
N LEU A 201 1.27 -25.18 -1.51
CA LEU A 201 1.45 -25.67 -2.88
C LEU A 201 2.91 -25.56 -3.32
N ASP A 202 3.59 -24.48 -2.96
CA ASP A 202 5.01 -24.27 -3.27
C ASP A 202 5.90 -25.36 -2.66
N LYS A 203 5.51 -25.93 -1.51
CA LYS A 203 6.27 -26.97 -0.80
C LYS A 203 5.92 -28.40 -1.21
N VAL A 204 4.70 -28.66 -1.65
CA VAL A 204 4.25 -30.02 -2.02
C VAL A 204 4.65 -30.40 -3.44
N ILE A 205 4.90 -29.41 -4.30
CA ILE A 205 5.29 -29.62 -5.71
C ILE A 205 6.81 -29.82 -5.88
N ILE A 206 7.59 -29.68 -4.79
CA ILE A 206 9.03 -29.99 -4.70
C ILE A 206 9.23 -31.39 -4.12
#